data_AF-A0A934UIQ3-F1
#
_entry.id   AF-A0A934UIQ3-F1
#
_cell.length_a   1.000
_cell.length_b   1.000
_cell.length_c   1.000
_cell.angle_alpha   90.00
_cell.angle_beta   90.00
_cell.angle_gamma   90.00
#
_symmetry.space_group_name_H-M   'P 1'
#
loop_
_entity.id
_entity.type
_entity.pdbx_description
1 polymer ?
#
loop_
_entity_poly.entity_id
_entity_poly.type
_entity_poly.pdbx_seq_one_letter_code
_entity_poly.pdbx_strand_id
1 'polypeptide(L)'
;METNTSRTEMLFDKAETYAKTSFEIIKLKTVSKTADALSTLTSHIAIGVLVVFFGFFLNIGLSLWIGEQLGASYYGFFIVGGFYFLITLLLAMNRRSWLRKPIGQLILSILLKEDEDNA
;
A
#
# COMPACT_ATOMS: atom_id res chain seq x y z
N MET A 1 -32.08 -49.06 -24.05
CA MET A 1 -32.07 -47.92 -23.10
C MET A 1 -30.65 -47.50 -22.68
N GLU A 2 -29.58 -48.05 -23.26
CA GLU A 2 -28.18 -47.83 -22.82
C GLU A 2 -27.50 -46.54 -23.36
N THR A 3 -28.06 -45.88 -24.37
CA THR A 3 -27.40 -44.74 -25.04
C THR A 3 -27.51 -43.40 -24.30
N ASN A 4 -28.51 -43.20 -23.44
CA ASN A 4 -28.69 -41.91 -22.75
C ASN A 4 -27.76 -41.77 -21.53
N THR A 5 -27.50 -42.87 -20.81
CA THR A 5 -26.61 -42.89 -19.64
C THR A 5 -25.16 -42.57 -20.00
N SER A 6 -24.65 -43.12 -21.12
CA SER A 6 -23.26 -42.85 -21.54
C SER A 6 -23.05 -41.41 -22.00
N ARG A 7 -24.07 -40.77 -22.59
CA ARG A 7 -24.01 -39.34 -22.92
C ARG A 7 -23.92 -38.52 -21.65
N THR A 8 -24.81 -38.72 -20.68
CA THR A 8 -24.77 -37.96 -19.43
C THR A 8 -23.45 -38.14 -18.68
N GLU A 9 -22.86 -39.34 -18.67
CA GLU A 9 -21.52 -39.57 -18.12
C GLU A 9 -20.44 -38.78 -18.87
N MET A 10 -20.42 -38.81 -20.21
CA MET A 10 -19.45 -38.04 -21.00
C MET A 10 -19.57 -36.53 -20.79
N LEU A 11 -20.78 -36.01 -20.56
CA LEU A 11 -21.01 -34.59 -20.28
C LEU A 11 -20.54 -34.24 -18.86
N PHE A 12 -20.78 -35.12 -17.90
CA PHE A 12 -20.33 -34.97 -16.51
C PHE A 12 -18.80 -34.99 -16.42
N ASP A 13 -18.15 -35.91 -17.14
CA ASP A 13 -16.70 -36.07 -17.18
C ASP A 13 -16.00 -34.85 -17.84
N LYS A 14 -16.61 -34.29 -18.89
CA LYS A 14 -16.15 -33.03 -19.49
C LYS A 14 -16.35 -31.83 -18.55
N ALA A 15 -17.47 -31.76 -17.83
CA ALA A 15 -17.74 -30.70 -16.88
C ALA A 15 -16.79 -30.77 -15.67
N GLU A 16 -16.50 -31.98 -15.17
CA GLU A 16 -15.52 -32.22 -14.12
C GLU A 16 -14.11 -31.83 -14.57
N THR A 17 -13.71 -32.23 -15.78
CA THR A 17 -12.42 -31.83 -16.37
C THR A 17 -12.34 -30.30 -16.50
N TYR A 18 -13.40 -29.64 -16.98
CA TYR A 18 -13.45 -28.19 -17.08
C TYR A 18 -13.36 -27.49 -15.72
N ALA A 19 -14.07 -28.01 -14.71
CA ALA A 19 -14.03 -27.49 -13.35
C ALA A 19 -12.63 -27.63 -12.74
N LYS A 20 -11.99 -28.79 -12.94
CA LYS A 20 -10.63 -29.07 -12.49
C LYS A 20 -9.62 -28.13 -13.15
N THR A 21 -9.70 -27.97 -14.47
CA THR A 21 -8.84 -27.02 -15.22
C THR A 21 -9.10 -25.57 -14.78
N SER A 22 -10.35 -25.18 -14.57
CA SER A 22 -10.69 -23.82 -14.11
C SER A 22 -10.11 -23.53 -12.73
N PHE A 23 -10.19 -24.52 -11.82
CA PHE A 23 -9.59 -24.42 -10.49
C PHE A 23 -8.06 -24.32 -10.55
N GLU A 24 -7.44 -25.11 -11.43
CA GLU A 24 -6.00 -25.08 -11.64
C GLU A 24 -5.52 -23.74 -12.20
N ILE A 25 -6.25 -23.17 -13.18
CA ILE A 25 -5.98 -21.82 -13.71
C ILE A 25 -6.10 -20.77 -12.60
N ILE A 26 -7.13 -20.83 -11.75
CA ILE A 26 -7.30 -19.90 -10.63
C ILE A 26 -6.16 -20.02 -9.63
N LYS A 27 -5.76 -21.25 -9.28
CA LYS A 27 -4.64 -21.50 -8.38
C LYS A 27 -3.34 -20.92 -8.95
N LEU A 28 -3.02 -21.23 -10.21
CA LEU A 28 -1.82 -20.72 -10.88
C LEU A 28 -1.83 -19.19 -10.98
N LYS A 29 -2.96 -18.60 -11.39
CA LYS A 29 -3.11 -17.14 -11.53
C LYS A 29 -3.01 -16.42 -10.19
N THR A 30 -3.49 -17.03 -9.11
CA THR A 30 -3.36 -16.49 -7.75
C THR A 30 -1.90 -16.51 -7.31
N VAL A 31 -1.20 -17.63 -7.52
CA VAL A 31 0.23 -17.74 -7.20
C VAL A 31 1.05 -16.75 -8.03
N SER A 32 0.83 -16.68 -9.34
CA SER A 32 1.59 -15.76 -10.21
C SER A 32 1.33 -14.30 -9.85
N LYS A 33 0.06 -13.90 -9.67
CA LYS A 33 -0.28 -12.52 -9.30
C LYS A 33 0.26 -12.15 -7.93
N THR A 34 0.29 -13.09 -6.98
CA THR A 34 0.90 -12.88 -5.67
C THR A 34 2.42 -12.77 -5.78
N ALA A 35 3.06 -13.61 -6.59
CA ALA A 35 4.50 -13.55 -6.83
C ALA A 35 4.90 -12.24 -7.52
N ASP A 36 4.16 -11.78 -8.52
CA ASP A 36 4.39 -10.50 -9.20
C ASP A 36 4.19 -9.31 -8.26
N ALA A 37 3.14 -9.36 -7.43
CA ALA A 37 2.91 -8.34 -6.41
C ALA A 37 4.07 -8.32 -5.39
N LEU A 38 4.48 -9.48 -4.87
CA LEU A 38 5.60 -9.59 -3.94
C LEU A 38 6.92 -9.14 -4.58
N SER A 39 7.17 -9.48 -5.83
CA SER A 39 8.37 -9.07 -6.57
C SER A 39 8.42 -7.55 -6.73
N THR A 40 7.29 -6.96 -7.14
CA THR A 40 7.15 -5.50 -7.28
C THR A 40 7.31 -4.80 -5.95
N LEU A 41 6.64 -5.29 -4.91
CA LEU A 41 6.74 -4.75 -3.55
C LEU A 41 8.17 -4.85 -3.01
N THR A 42 8.85 -5.97 -3.20
CA THR A 42 10.23 -6.18 -2.74
C THR A 42 11.17 -5.18 -3.39
N SER A 43 11.05 -4.98 -4.72
CA SER A 43 11.84 -3.99 -5.44
C SER A 43 11.57 -2.56 -4.94
N HIS A 44 10.30 -2.19 -4.75
CA HIS A 44 9.92 -0.88 -4.23
C HIS A 44 10.38 -0.66 -2.78
N ILE A 45 10.27 -1.68 -1.92
CA ILE A 45 10.75 -1.63 -0.54
C ILE A 45 12.25 -1.46 -0.51
N ALA A 46 13.01 -2.19 -1.34
CA ALA A 46 14.46 -2.05 -1.40
C ALA A 46 14.89 -0.61 -1.74
N ILE A 47 14.24 0.01 -2.74
CA ILE A 47 14.49 1.42 -3.10
C ILE A 47 14.03 2.36 -1.97
N GLY A 48 12.83 2.14 -1.42
CA GLY A 48 12.27 2.96 -0.36
C GLY A 48 13.13 2.96 0.90
N VAL A 49 13.67 1.80 1.28
CA VAL A 49 14.62 1.65 2.39
C VAL A 49 15.85 2.50 2.12
N LEU A 50 16.44 2.44 0.93
CA LEU A 50 17.63 3.23 0.59
C LEU A 50 17.36 4.75 0.67
N VAL A 51 16.19 5.20 0.19
CA VAL A 51 15.77 6.61 0.29
C VAL A 51 15.57 7.05 1.74
N VAL A 52 14.94 6.20 2.56
CA VAL A 52 14.75 6.47 3.99
C VAL A 52 16.10 6.56 4.71
N PHE A 53 17.01 5.62 4.46
CA PHE A 53 18.36 5.67 5.03
C PHE A 53 19.12 6.92 4.57
N PHE A 54 19.06 7.26 3.29
CA PHE A 54 19.67 8.48 2.78
C PHE A 54 19.15 9.72 3.51
N GLY A 55 17.83 9.87 3.63
CA GLY A 55 17.21 10.98 4.37
C GLY A 55 17.55 10.99 5.86
N PHE A 56 17.71 9.81 6.47
CA PHE A 56 18.11 9.65 7.86
C PHE A 56 19.54 10.14 8.09
N PHE A 57 20.49 9.71 7.25
CA PHE A 57 21.87 10.21 7.32
C PHE A 57 21.95 11.72 7.05
N LEU A 58 21.13 12.24 6.13
CA LEU A 58 21.06 13.67 5.84
C LEU A 58 20.59 14.48 7.07
N ASN A 59 19.59 13.98 7.80
CA ASN A 59 19.13 14.57 9.06
C ASN A 59 20.20 14.56 10.14
N ILE A 60 20.93 13.44 10.28
CA ILE A 60 22.05 13.35 11.23
C ILE A 60 23.15 14.34 10.85
N GLY A 61 23.52 14.42 9.57
CA GLY A 61 24.52 15.36 9.07
C GLY A 61 24.13 16.81 9.30
N LEU A 62 22.87 17.19 9.00
CA LEU A 62 22.33 18.52 9.28
C LEU A 62 22.36 18.85 10.77
N SER A 63 21.94 17.89 11.61
CA SER A 63 22.00 18.03 13.06
C SER A 63 23.43 18.26 13.56
N LEU A 64 24.39 17.45 13.10
CA LEU A 64 25.80 17.59 13.50
C LEU A 64 26.39 18.90 13.01
N TRP A 65 26.12 19.32 11.77
CA TRP A 65 26.62 20.58 11.22
C TRP A 65 26.09 21.80 11.99
N ILE A 66 24.79 21.82 12.30
CA ILE A 66 24.19 22.85 13.15
C ILE A 66 24.78 22.79 14.57
N GLY A 67 24.91 21.59 15.14
CA GLY A 67 25.44 21.38 16.48
C GLY A 67 26.90 21.82 16.62
N GLU A 68 27.74 21.59 15.61
CA GLU A 68 29.14 22.00 15.59
C GLU A 68 29.28 23.53 15.57
N GLN A 69 28.44 24.23 14.79
CA GLN A 69 28.39 25.70 14.77
C GLN A 69 27.93 26.29 16.12
N LEU A 70 27.09 25.57 16.87
CA LEU A 70 26.64 25.96 18.20
C LEU A 70 27.60 25.50 19.32
N GLY A 71 28.73 24.85 18.97
CA GLY A 71 29.76 24.39 19.90
C GLY A 71 29.43 23.09 20.63
N ALA A 72 28.27 22.49 20.39
CA ALA A 72 27.94 21.16 20.91
C ALA A 72 26.85 20.44 20.09
N SER A 73 27.12 19.17 19.75
CA SER A 73 26.25 18.35 18.90
C SER A 73 24.82 18.19 19.43
N TYR A 74 24.61 18.28 20.75
CA TYR A 74 23.28 18.13 21.34
C TYR A 74 22.31 19.25 20.93
N TYR A 75 22.81 20.47 20.69
CA TYR A 75 21.96 21.58 20.25
C TYR A 75 21.39 21.35 18.85
N GLY A 76 22.17 20.74 17.95
CA GLY A 76 21.72 20.37 16.62
C GLY A 76 20.50 19.44 16.65
N PHE A 77 20.58 18.39 17.47
CA PHE A 77 19.46 17.45 17.64
C PHE A 77 18.25 18.11 18.29
N PHE A 78 18.47 19.03 19.25
CA PHE A 78 17.39 19.75 19.91
C PHE A 78 16.65 20.70 18.96
N ILE A 79 17.37 21.38 18.07
CA ILE A 79 16.78 22.27 17.06
C ILE A 79 15.99 21.46 16.02
N VAL A 80 16.59 20.41 15.47
CA VAL A 80 15.93 19.56 14.47
C VAL A 80 14.71 18.85 15.08
N GLY A 81 14.86 18.28 16.28
CA GLY A 81 13.77 17.66 17.02
C GLY A 81 12.66 18.65 17.40
N GLY A 82 13.03 19.85 17.85
CA GLY A 82 12.10 20.93 18.16
C GLY A 82 11.32 21.40 16.93
N PHE A 83 11.97 21.49 15.77
CA PHE A 83 11.31 21.81 14.50
C PHE A 83 10.27 20.74 14.11
N TYR A 84 10.64 19.46 14.19
CA TYR A 84 9.70 18.36 13.95
C TYR A 84 8.55 18.33 14.96
N PHE A 85 8.83 18.64 16.22
CA PHE A 85 7.80 18.76 17.26
C PHE A 85 6.85 19.92 16.97
N LEU A 86 7.36 21.07 16.54
CA LEU A 86 6.56 22.25 16.22
C LEU A 86 5.65 21.99 15.01
N ILE A 87 6.17 21.34 13.97
CA ILE A 87 5.37 20.87 12.83
C ILE A 87 4.26 19.93 13.32
N THR A 88 4.62 18.94 14.13
CA THR A 88 3.66 17.97 14.68
C THR A 88 2.57 18.67 15.48
N LEU A 89 2.93 19.67 16.30
CA LEU A 89 2.00 20.47 17.08
C LEU A 89 1.08 21.31 16.18
N LEU A 90 1.62 21.95 15.13
CA LEU A 90 0.85 22.71 14.15
C LEU A 90 -0.17 21.81 13.43
N LEU A 91 0.27 20.63 12.98
CA LEU A 91 -0.61 19.63 12.37
C LEU A 91 -1.66 19.11 13.36
N ALA A 92 -1.29 18.88 14.63
CA ALA A 92 -2.21 18.41 15.66
C ALA A 92 -3.28 19.46 15.99
N MET A 93 -2.91 20.75 16.04
CA MET A 93 -3.84 21.85 16.27
C MET A 93 -4.75 22.06 15.05
N ASN A 94 -4.21 21.95 13.83
CA ASN A 94 -4.96 22.06 12.59
C ASN A 94 -5.62 20.74 12.12
N ARG A 95 -5.56 19.69 12.96
CA ARG A 95 -6.03 18.31 12.65
C ARG A 95 -7.50 18.26 12.26
N ARG A 96 -8.32 19.18 12.80
CA ARG A 96 -9.74 19.29 12.47
C ARG A 96 -10.00 19.78 11.04
N SER A 97 -9.11 20.58 10.45
CA SER A 97 -9.33 21.21 9.14
C SER A 97 -8.60 20.49 8.01
N TRP A 98 -7.35 20.07 8.23
CA TRP A 98 -6.52 19.48 7.18
C TRP A 98 -6.73 17.98 6.93
N LEU A 99 -7.02 17.18 7.97
CA LEU A 99 -7.22 15.74 7.78
C LEU A 99 -8.67 15.37 7.49
N ARG A 100 -9.63 15.99 8.21
CA ARG A 100 -11.05 15.63 8.08
C ARG A 100 -11.69 16.05 6.76
N LYS A 101 -11.30 17.22 6.21
CA LYS A 101 -11.91 17.75 4.98
C LYS A 101 -11.57 16.94 3.72
N PRO A 102 -10.31 16.66 3.37
CA PRO A 102 -10.00 15.92 2.15
C PRO A 102 -10.42 14.45 2.24
N ILE A 103 -10.29 13.82 3.42
CA ILE A 103 -10.73 12.42 3.61
C ILE A 103 -12.26 12.32 3.50
N GLY A 104 -13.00 13.25 4.12
CA GLY A 104 -14.46 13.29 4.01
C GLY A 104 -14.93 13.53 2.57
N GLN A 105 -14.25 14.41 1.82
CA GLN A 105 -14.56 14.67 0.42
C GLN A 105 -14.25 13.48 -0.49
N LEU A 106 -13.13 12.77 -0.27
CA LEU A 106 -12.81 11.55 -0.99
C LEU A 106 -13.88 10.47 -0.76
N ILE A 107 -14.25 10.22 0.50
CA ILE A 107 -15.29 9.23 0.84
C ILE A 107 -16.63 9.62 0.23
N LEU A 108 -17.03 10.89 0.32
CA LEU A 108 -18.28 11.37 -0.26
C LEU A 108 -18.30 11.27 -1.79
N SER A 109 -17.17 11.55 -2.45
CA SER A 109 -17.06 11.44 -3.92
C SER A 109 -17.13 9.99 -4.41
N ILE A 110 -16.67 9.03 -3.60
CA ILE A 110 -16.80 7.60 -3.91
C ILE A 110 -18.26 7.18 -3.75
N LEU A 111 -18.92 7.55 -2.65
CA LEU A 111 -20.31 7.19 -2.38
C LEU A 111 -21.31 7.81 -3.37
N LEU A 112 -21.20 9.12 -3.64
CA LEU A 112 -22.11 9.80 -4.58
C LEU A 112 -21.94 9.28 -6.02
N LYS A 113 -20.72 8.90 -6.40
CA LYS A 113 -20.45 8.32 -7.72
C LYS A 113 -21.02 6.90 -7.87
N GLU A 114 -21.19 6.19 -6.75
CA GLU A 114 -21.76 4.84 -6.72
C GLU A 114 -23.30 4.85 -6.79
N ASP A 115 -23.96 5.90 -6.28
CA ASP A 115 -25.43 6.07 -6.42
C ASP A 115 -25.85 6.50 -7.85
N GLU A 116 -25.04 7.29 -8.57
CA GLU A 116 -25.36 7.71 -9.95
C GLU A 116 -25.19 6.59 -11.00
N ASP A 117 -24.31 5.60 -10.76
CA ASP A 117 -24.10 4.48 -11.70
C ASP A 117 -25.12 3.34 -11.48
N ASN A 118 -25.86 3.38 -10.37
CA ASN A 118 -26.89 2.40 -9.99
C ASN A 118 -28.33 2.91 -10.18
N ALA A 119 -28.54 4.09 -10.78
CA ALA A 119 -29.84 4.70 -11.10
C ALA A 119 -30.08 4.78 -12.60
#